data_AF-A0A0F9Q550-F1
#
_entry.id   AF-A0A0F9Q550-F1
#
_cell.length_a   1.000
_cell.length_b   1.000
_cell.length_c   1.000
_cell.angle_alpha   90.00
_cell.angle_beta   90.00
_cell.angle_gamma   90.00
#
_symmetry.space_group_name_H-M   'P 1'
#
loop_
_entity.id
_entity.type
_entity.pdbx_description
1 polymer ?
#
loop_
_entity_poly.entity_id
_entity_poly.type
_entity_poly.pdbx_seq_one_letter_code
_entity_poly.pdbx_strand_id
1 'polypeptide(L)'
;MNYERKWTDSRNAVGFAAECARLALPFYSGDRRSDLVVAIEIAERYTSGEQIDDSTRIAALAAARGVASGVDDASAACAAAARAAAYAAARATAHYTSDAIRATAVFAADYADDAGVDYSEIQIAFARWVVRDLSVDRDLDEELRQAAGAAVVAGDEALARELLG
;
A
#
# COMPACT_ATOMS: atom_id res chain seq x y z
N MET A 1 2.74 -7.60 -13.64
CA MET A 1 1.44 -8.00 -13.05
C MET A 1 0.57 -6.76 -13.07
N ASN A 2 -0.72 -6.89 -13.36
CA ASN A 2 -1.60 -5.73 -13.26
C ASN A 2 -2.11 -5.63 -11.82
N TYR A 3 -1.68 -4.60 -11.07
CA TYR A 3 -2.15 -4.33 -9.70
C TYR A 3 -3.54 -3.66 -9.67
N GLU A 4 -4.16 -3.46 -10.85
CA GLU A 4 -5.53 -2.99 -10.96
C GLU A 4 -6.51 -4.03 -10.43
N ARG A 5 -7.05 -3.74 -9.25
CA ARG A 5 -8.04 -4.55 -8.56
C ARG A 5 -9.18 -3.68 -8.08
N LYS A 6 -10.39 -4.23 -8.14
CA LYS A 6 -11.53 -3.67 -7.42
C LYS A 6 -11.50 -4.22 -5.99
N TRP A 7 -10.94 -3.43 -5.07
CA TRP A 7 -10.89 -3.76 -3.66
C TRP A 7 -12.29 -3.70 -3.06
N THR A 8 -12.65 -4.71 -2.26
CA THR A 8 -13.93 -4.75 -1.55
C THR A 8 -13.89 -3.83 -0.33
N ASP A 9 -12.76 -3.84 0.38
CA ASP A 9 -12.44 -2.88 1.44
C ASP A 9 -11.28 -1.97 1.02
N SER A 10 -11.55 -0.67 1.01
CA SER A 10 -10.56 0.39 0.78
C SER A 10 -9.35 0.32 1.70
N ARG A 11 -9.50 -0.20 2.92
CA ARG A 11 -8.42 -0.39 3.89
C ARG A 11 -7.37 -1.37 3.41
N ASN A 12 -7.74 -2.37 2.62
CA ASN A 12 -6.80 -3.36 2.09
C ASN A 12 -5.92 -2.75 0.98
N ALA A 13 -6.49 -1.88 0.15
CA ALA A 13 -5.70 -1.12 -0.82
C ALA A 13 -4.71 -0.17 -0.16
N VAL A 14 -5.15 0.52 0.91
CA VAL A 14 -4.29 1.40 1.71
C VAL A 14 -3.21 0.59 2.43
N GLY A 15 -3.54 -0.58 2.96
CA GLY A 15 -2.60 -1.50 3.58
C GLY A 15 -1.51 -1.96 2.61
N PHE A 16 -1.90 -2.34 1.39
CA PHE A 16 -0.94 -2.67 0.34
C PHE A 16 -0.04 -1.49 -0.02
N ALA A 17 -0.60 -0.28 -0.14
CA ALA A 17 0.18 0.92 -0.40
C ALA A 17 1.16 1.25 0.73
N ALA A 18 0.75 1.05 1.99
CA ALA A 18 1.61 1.22 3.16
C ALA A 18 2.76 0.20 3.18
N GLU A 19 2.50 -1.06 2.82
CA GLU A 19 3.52 -2.10 2.74
C GLU A 19 4.52 -1.82 1.62
N CYS A 20 4.06 -1.36 0.44
CA CYS A 20 4.93 -0.89 -0.65
C CYS A 20 5.83 0.27 -0.19
N ALA A 21 5.26 1.26 0.50
CA ALA A 21 6.01 2.37 1.05
C ALA A 21 7.04 1.92 2.09
N ARG A 22 6.71 0.90 2.91
CA ARG A 22 7.60 0.35 3.92
C ARG A 22 8.75 -0.43 3.31
N LEU A 23 8.50 -1.20 2.24
CA LEU A 23 9.54 -1.87 1.45
C LEU A 23 10.45 -0.87 0.75
N ALA A 24 9.92 0.27 0.30
CA ALA A 24 10.70 1.33 -0.35
C ALA A 24 11.50 2.20 0.64
N LEU A 25 11.11 2.22 1.92
CA LEU A 25 11.70 3.10 2.94
C LEU A 25 13.23 2.95 3.12
N PRO A 26 13.85 1.76 3.05
CA PRO A 26 15.32 1.62 3.11
C PRO A 26 16.06 2.36 2.00
N PHE A 27 15.42 2.57 0.83
CA PHE A 27 16.00 3.28 -0.31
C PHE A 27 15.85 4.80 -0.21
N TYR A 28 15.05 5.30 0.73
CA TYR A 28 14.89 6.72 0.98
C TYR A 28 16.07 7.30 1.77
N SER A 29 16.82 8.20 1.12
CA SER A 29 17.99 8.89 1.70
C SER A 29 17.77 10.39 1.95
N GLY A 30 16.54 10.89 1.83
CA GLY A 30 16.22 12.30 2.05
C GLY A 30 16.08 12.67 3.53
N ASP A 31 16.03 13.96 3.82
CA ASP A 31 16.01 14.48 5.20
C ASP A 31 14.65 14.33 5.89
N ARG A 32 13.58 14.02 5.14
CA ARG A 32 12.21 13.93 5.66
C ARG A 32 11.78 12.50 5.99
N ARG A 33 12.72 11.65 6.39
CA ARG A 33 12.47 10.23 6.67
C ARG A 33 11.45 10.05 7.81
N SER A 34 11.50 10.91 8.82
CA SER A 34 10.52 10.94 9.91
C SER A 34 9.10 11.14 9.41
N ASP A 35 8.92 12.05 8.46
CA ASP A 35 7.61 12.39 7.90
C ASP A 35 7.03 11.22 7.11
N LEU A 36 7.89 10.45 6.42
CA LEU A 36 7.49 9.23 5.72
C LEU A 36 7.08 8.11 6.68
N VAL A 37 7.82 7.93 7.78
CA VAL A 37 7.46 6.94 8.80
C VAL A 37 6.10 7.26 9.40
N VAL A 38 5.86 8.53 9.77
CA VAL A 38 4.56 8.97 10.30
C VAL A 38 3.44 8.75 9.27
N ALA A 39 3.70 9.02 7.98
CA ALA A 39 2.74 8.78 6.91
C ALA A 39 2.37 7.28 6.80
N ILE A 40 3.36 6.38 6.85
CA ILE A 40 3.14 4.93 6.86
C ILE A 40 2.33 4.50 8.08
N GLU A 41 2.71 4.96 9.28
CA GLU A 41 2.02 4.61 10.53
C GLU A 41 0.55 5.04 10.52
N ILE A 42 0.22 6.20 9.95
CA ILE A 42 -1.16 6.66 9.82
C ILE A 42 -1.96 5.75 8.88
N ALA A 43 -1.36 5.31 7.78
CA ALA A 43 -2.00 4.36 6.87
C ALA A 43 -2.22 2.99 7.54
N GLU A 44 -1.25 2.50 8.31
CA GLU A 44 -1.36 1.23 9.06
C GLU A 44 -2.44 1.30 10.16
N ARG A 45 -2.55 2.42 10.87
CA ARG A 45 -3.61 2.67 11.87
C ARG A 45 -4.99 2.65 11.21
N TYR A 46 -5.14 3.33 10.08
CA TYR A 46 -6.39 3.30 9.30
C TYR A 46 -6.76 1.88 8.87
N THR A 47 -5.80 1.11 8.37
CA THR A 47 -6.02 -0.28 7.96
C THR A 47 -6.37 -1.20 9.14
N SER A 48 -5.92 -0.87 10.35
CA SER A 48 -6.32 -1.54 11.59
C SER A 48 -7.73 -1.16 12.07
N GLY A 49 -8.44 -0.29 11.34
CA GLY A 49 -9.78 0.16 11.66
C GLY A 49 -9.83 1.35 12.61
N GLU A 50 -8.68 1.94 12.95
CA GLU A 50 -8.64 3.12 13.80
C GLU A 50 -9.24 4.34 13.09
N GLN A 51 -10.06 5.10 13.82
CA GLN A 51 -10.59 6.36 13.31
C GLN A 51 -9.52 7.43 13.37
N ILE A 52 -9.06 7.87 12.19
CA ILE A 52 -8.11 8.97 12.07
C ILE A 52 -8.88 10.30 12.10
N ASP A 53 -8.55 11.18 13.04
CA ASP A 53 -9.17 12.49 13.12
C ASP A 53 -8.71 13.42 11.99
N ASP A 54 -9.52 14.43 11.72
CA ASP A 54 -9.31 15.37 10.61
C ASP A 54 -8.00 16.15 10.70
N SER A 55 -7.51 16.45 11.92
CA SER A 55 -6.28 17.22 12.10
C SER A 55 -5.05 16.36 11.80
N THR A 56 -5.03 15.11 12.30
CA THR A 56 -4.01 14.10 11.97
C THR A 56 -3.97 13.84 10.48
N ARG A 57 -5.15 13.74 9.85
CA ARG A 57 -5.28 13.63 8.39
C ARG A 57 -4.62 14.78 7.64
N ILE A 58 -4.94 16.02 8.01
CA ILE A 58 -4.45 17.21 7.30
C ILE A 58 -2.93 17.29 7.43
N ALA A 59 -2.40 17.01 8.63
CA ALA A 59 -0.97 16.96 8.87
C ALA A 59 -0.28 15.88 8.01
N ALA A 60 -0.85 14.67 7.93
CA ALA A 60 -0.33 13.58 7.11
C ALA A 60 -0.29 13.95 5.63
N LEU A 61 -1.37 14.55 5.11
CA LEU A 61 -1.45 15.01 3.72
C LEU A 61 -0.44 16.12 3.43
N ALA A 62 -0.24 17.05 4.35
CA ALA A 62 0.73 18.12 4.21
C ALA A 62 2.17 17.59 4.23
N ALA A 63 2.48 16.65 5.12
CA ALA A 63 3.77 15.96 5.18
C ALA A 63 4.02 15.17 3.88
N ALA A 64 3.06 14.36 3.46
CA ALA A 64 3.06 13.61 2.20
C ALA A 64 3.37 14.51 0.99
N ARG A 65 2.63 15.62 0.84
CA ARG A 65 2.85 16.58 -0.24
C ARG A 65 4.20 17.27 -0.15
N GLY A 66 4.62 17.65 1.05
CA GLY A 66 5.89 18.30 1.29
C GLY A 66 7.09 17.40 1.01
N VAL A 67 6.94 16.09 1.21
CA VAL A 67 7.94 15.10 0.81
C VAL A 67 7.93 14.94 -0.71
N ALA A 68 6.77 14.80 -1.35
CA ALA A 68 6.65 14.67 -2.80
C ALA A 68 7.12 15.92 -3.59
N SER A 69 7.02 17.12 -3.00
CA SER A 69 7.53 18.37 -3.59
C SER A 69 9.00 18.64 -3.28
N GLY A 70 9.55 18.02 -2.24
CA GLY A 70 10.94 18.21 -1.82
C GLY A 70 11.93 17.31 -2.55
N VAL A 71 11.49 16.60 -3.59
CA VAL A 71 12.33 15.59 -4.26
C VAL A 71 13.12 16.09 -5.46
N ASP A 72 13.10 17.39 -5.73
CA ASP A 72 13.77 17.97 -6.90
C ASP A 72 15.31 17.75 -6.88
N ASP A 73 15.90 17.43 -5.72
CA ASP A 73 17.34 17.13 -5.55
C ASP A 73 17.66 15.69 -5.09
N ALA A 74 16.68 14.79 -4.95
CA ALA A 74 16.95 13.40 -4.54
C ALA A 74 17.02 12.43 -5.73
N SER A 75 17.63 11.26 -5.52
CA SER A 75 17.60 10.20 -6.54
C SER A 75 16.17 9.82 -6.90
N ALA A 76 15.94 9.35 -8.13
CA ALA A 76 14.62 8.92 -8.59
C ALA A 76 13.97 7.89 -7.64
N ALA A 77 14.78 6.98 -7.09
CA ALA A 77 14.35 6.00 -6.10
C ALA A 77 13.87 6.62 -4.79
N CYS A 78 14.57 7.66 -4.30
CA CYS A 78 14.19 8.42 -3.13
C CYS A 78 12.87 9.19 -3.38
N ALA A 79 12.64 9.70 -4.59
CA ALA A 79 11.37 10.29 -5.03
C ALA A 79 10.21 9.32 -4.98
N ALA A 80 10.45 8.12 -5.47
CA ALA A 80 9.43 7.10 -5.60
C ALA A 80 9.01 6.58 -4.22
N ALA A 81 9.96 6.23 -3.35
CA ALA A 81 9.70 5.86 -1.96
C ALA A 81 8.90 6.95 -1.21
N ALA A 82 9.30 8.21 -1.41
CA ALA A 82 8.61 9.38 -0.88
C ALA A 82 7.14 9.46 -1.33
N ARG A 83 6.89 9.28 -2.63
CA ARG A 83 5.56 9.33 -3.23
C ARG A 83 4.70 8.14 -2.78
N ALA A 84 5.25 6.93 -2.70
CA ALA A 84 4.53 5.75 -2.23
C ALA A 84 3.91 5.98 -0.84
N ALA A 85 4.73 6.43 0.13
CA ALA A 85 4.26 6.68 1.49
C ALA A 85 3.28 7.86 1.55
N ALA A 86 3.58 8.93 0.80
CA ALA A 86 2.72 10.09 0.70
C ALA A 86 1.33 9.75 0.18
N TYR A 87 1.25 8.90 -0.85
CA TYR A 87 -0.01 8.43 -1.42
C TYR A 87 -0.75 7.51 -0.45
N ALA A 88 -0.07 6.57 0.22
CA ALA A 88 -0.69 5.70 1.22
C ALA A 88 -1.38 6.50 2.32
N ALA A 89 -0.69 7.49 2.90
CA ALA A 89 -1.23 8.35 3.96
C ALA A 89 -2.34 9.30 3.49
N ALA A 90 -2.19 9.90 2.30
CA ALA A 90 -3.22 10.75 1.72
C ALA A 90 -4.54 9.98 1.47
N ARG A 91 -4.45 8.68 1.22
CA ARG A 91 -5.60 7.84 0.85
C ARG A 91 -6.27 7.19 2.05
N ALA A 92 -5.51 6.89 3.11
CA ALA A 92 -6.03 6.49 4.42
C ALA A 92 -7.03 7.50 5.02
N THR A 93 -6.98 8.75 4.56
CA THR A 93 -7.61 9.87 5.24
C THR A 93 -8.76 10.51 4.46
N ALA A 94 -8.98 10.12 3.22
CA ALA A 94 -9.95 10.77 2.35
C ALA A 94 -11.10 9.84 1.96
N HIS A 95 -12.33 10.36 2.01
CA HIS A 95 -13.54 9.67 1.56
C HIS A 95 -13.55 9.61 0.02
N TYR A 96 -12.87 8.62 -0.57
CA TYR A 96 -12.75 8.51 -2.02
C TYR A 96 -13.71 7.49 -2.64
N THR A 97 -13.93 7.68 -3.95
CA THR A 97 -14.60 6.73 -4.84
C THR A 97 -13.71 5.49 -5.09
N SER A 98 -14.31 4.38 -5.53
CA SER A 98 -13.62 3.12 -5.84
C SER A 98 -12.45 3.28 -6.82
N ASP A 99 -12.56 4.20 -7.78
CA ASP A 99 -11.55 4.41 -8.81
C ASP A 99 -10.26 5.03 -8.26
N ALA A 100 -10.39 5.93 -7.28
CA ALA A 100 -9.24 6.54 -6.62
C ALA A 100 -8.47 5.55 -5.75
N ILE A 101 -9.18 4.58 -5.16
CA ILE A 101 -8.59 3.48 -4.38
C ILE A 101 -7.80 2.54 -5.29
N ARG A 102 -8.36 2.16 -6.45
CA ARG A 102 -7.67 1.33 -7.46
C ARG A 102 -6.35 1.97 -7.90
N ALA A 103 -6.37 3.27 -8.24
CA ALA A 103 -5.17 3.99 -8.66
C ALA A 103 -4.09 4.03 -7.57
N THR A 104 -4.48 3.98 -6.29
CA THR A 104 -3.55 4.03 -5.15
C THR A 104 -2.66 2.80 -5.10
N ALA A 105 -3.24 1.61 -5.27
CA ALA A 105 -2.48 0.36 -5.26
C ALA A 105 -1.47 0.30 -6.42
N VAL A 106 -1.90 0.70 -7.62
CA VAL A 106 -1.04 0.73 -8.81
C VAL A 106 0.13 1.68 -8.61
N PHE A 107 -0.13 2.94 -8.25
CA PHE A 107 0.95 3.91 -8.05
C PHE A 107 1.90 3.52 -6.93
N ALA A 108 1.41 2.95 -5.83
CA ALA A 108 2.28 2.52 -4.73
C ALA A 108 3.23 1.39 -5.15
N ALA A 109 2.74 0.45 -5.96
CA ALA A 109 3.57 -0.62 -6.53
C ALA A 109 4.59 -0.06 -7.52
N ASP A 110 4.17 0.80 -8.46
CA ASP A 110 5.07 1.44 -9.43
C ASP A 110 6.17 2.24 -8.73
N TYR A 111 5.81 2.99 -7.68
CA TYR A 111 6.79 3.75 -6.90
C TYR A 111 7.72 2.86 -6.06
N ALA A 112 7.27 1.70 -5.60
CA ALA A 112 8.16 0.75 -4.93
C ALA A 112 9.16 0.13 -5.92
N ASP A 113 8.69 -0.22 -7.12
CA ASP A 113 9.53 -0.73 -8.21
C ASP A 113 10.57 0.32 -8.64
N ASP A 114 10.14 1.58 -8.87
CA ASP A 114 11.03 2.72 -9.16
C ASP A 114 12.04 2.99 -8.02
N ALA A 115 11.69 2.65 -6.77
CA ALA A 115 12.60 2.74 -5.63
C ALA A 115 13.66 1.64 -5.60
N GLY A 116 13.50 0.59 -6.41
CA GLY A 116 14.38 -0.58 -6.46
C GLY A 116 13.96 -1.72 -5.54
N VAL A 117 12.71 -1.74 -5.07
CA VAL A 117 12.15 -2.89 -4.35
C VAL A 117 12.05 -4.07 -5.32
N ASP A 118 12.40 -5.26 -4.85
CA ASP A 118 12.31 -6.44 -5.71
C ASP A 118 10.84 -6.74 -6.05
N TYR A 119 10.60 -6.97 -7.33
CA TYR A 119 9.26 -7.20 -7.85
C TYR A 119 8.55 -8.38 -7.16
N SER A 120 9.28 -9.42 -6.74
CA SER A 120 8.70 -10.54 -6.00
C SER A 120 8.21 -10.14 -4.60
N GLU A 121 8.87 -9.18 -3.93
CA GLU A 121 8.41 -8.65 -2.64
C GLU A 121 7.12 -7.85 -2.80
N ILE A 122 7.01 -7.06 -3.87
CA ILE A 122 5.79 -6.32 -4.20
C ILE A 122 4.64 -7.30 -4.51
N GLN A 123 4.91 -8.38 -5.24
CA GLN A 123 3.91 -9.41 -5.53
C GLN A 123 3.44 -10.16 -4.28
N ILE A 124 4.35 -10.49 -3.37
CA ILE A 124 4.02 -11.13 -2.10
C ILE A 124 3.14 -10.20 -1.24
N ALA A 125 3.53 -8.93 -1.12
CA ALA A 125 2.73 -7.92 -0.42
C ALA A 125 1.34 -7.79 -1.04
N PHE A 126 1.25 -7.70 -2.37
CA PHE A 126 -0.03 -7.63 -3.07
C PHE A 126 -0.90 -8.85 -2.77
N ALA A 127 -0.35 -10.05 -2.91
CA ALA A 127 -1.06 -11.30 -2.67
C ALA A 127 -1.61 -11.39 -1.24
N ARG A 128 -0.82 -10.98 -0.25
CA ARG A 128 -1.23 -10.93 1.15
C ARG A 128 -2.49 -10.07 1.36
N TRP A 129 -2.52 -8.87 0.79
CA TRP A 129 -3.67 -7.96 0.91
C TRP A 129 -4.86 -8.42 0.09
N VAL A 130 -4.64 -9.04 -1.06
CA VAL A 130 -5.71 -9.67 -1.84
C VAL A 130 -6.38 -10.78 -1.05
N VAL A 131 -5.61 -11.70 -0.46
CA VAL A 131 -6.15 -12.80 0.34
C VAL A 131 -6.99 -12.27 1.50
N ARG A 132 -6.51 -11.23 2.19
CA ARG A 132 -7.27 -10.56 3.25
C ARG A 132 -8.59 -9.97 2.74
N ASP A 133 -8.57 -9.31 1.59
CA ASP A 133 -9.76 -8.69 0.99
C ASP A 133 -10.78 -9.73 0.51
N LEU A 134 -10.31 -10.89 0.05
CA LEU A 134 -11.17 -12.00 -0.34
C LEU A 134 -11.73 -12.79 0.86
N SER A 135 -10.98 -12.88 1.95
CA SER A 135 -11.38 -13.68 3.12
C SER A 135 -12.38 -12.98 4.04
N VAL A 136 -12.62 -11.68 3.86
CA VAL A 136 -13.58 -10.88 4.65
C VAL A 136 -13.38 -11.09 6.16
N ASP A 137 -12.13 -10.96 6.62
CA ASP A 137 -11.70 -11.14 8.02
C ASP A 137 -11.93 -12.54 8.62
N ARG A 138 -12.15 -13.58 7.79
CA ARG A 138 -12.10 -14.97 8.25
C ARG A 138 -10.70 -15.32 8.74
N ASP A 139 -10.65 -16.05 9.85
CA ASP A 139 -9.42 -16.70 10.28
C ASP A 139 -9.11 -17.87 9.34
N LEU A 140 -7.96 -17.80 8.69
CA LEU A 140 -7.48 -18.81 7.75
C LEU A 140 -6.29 -19.51 8.37
N ASP A 141 -6.20 -20.82 8.20
CA ASP A 141 -4.95 -21.51 8.45
C ASP A 141 -3.86 -21.01 7.48
N GLU A 142 -2.60 -21.20 7.87
CA GLU A 142 -1.46 -20.71 7.12
C GLU A 142 -1.33 -21.37 5.75
N GLU A 143 -1.70 -22.65 5.63
CA GLU A 143 -1.60 -23.43 4.39
C GLU A 143 -2.56 -22.88 3.34
N LEU A 144 -3.80 -22.57 3.73
CA LEU A 144 -4.82 -21.98 2.87
C LEU A 144 -4.46 -20.54 2.48
N ARG A 145 -3.92 -19.76 3.42
CA ARG A 145 -3.41 -18.40 3.15
C ARG A 145 -2.29 -18.43 2.11
N GLN A 146 -1.35 -19.36 2.25
CA GLN A 146 -0.23 -19.53 1.32
C GLN A 146 -0.71 -20.02 -0.05
N ALA A 147 -1.61 -21.00 -0.10
CA ALA A 147 -2.17 -21.52 -1.35
C ALA A 147 -2.94 -20.44 -2.13
N ALA A 148 -3.81 -19.70 -1.45
CA ALA A 148 -4.53 -18.58 -2.05
C ALA A 148 -3.58 -17.46 -2.49
N GLY A 149 -2.56 -17.14 -1.68
CA GLY A 149 -1.53 -16.17 -2.04
C GLY A 149 -0.75 -16.58 -3.29
N ALA A 150 -0.35 -17.85 -3.39
CA ALA A 150 0.33 -18.39 -4.56
C ALA A 150 -0.55 -18.32 -5.82
N ALA A 151 -1.84 -18.63 -5.70
CA ALA A 151 -2.80 -18.48 -6.80
C ALA A 151 -2.88 -17.02 -7.28
N VAL A 152 -2.92 -16.05 -6.35
CA VAL A 152 -2.89 -14.61 -6.69
C VAL A 152 -1.60 -14.23 -7.41
N VAL A 153 -0.43 -14.65 -6.92
CA VAL A 153 0.87 -14.39 -7.57
C VAL A 153 0.91 -14.97 -8.98
N ALA A 154 0.32 -16.14 -9.19
CA ALA A 154 0.18 -16.76 -10.51
C ALA A 154 -0.84 -16.08 -11.43
N GLY A 155 -1.60 -15.09 -10.92
CA GLY A 155 -2.64 -14.37 -11.66
C GLY A 155 -4.00 -15.05 -11.67
N ASP A 156 -4.19 -16.11 -10.88
CA ASP A 156 -5.45 -16.87 -10.78
C ASP A 156 -6.25 -16.48 -9.53
N GLU A 157 -6.83 -15.28 -9.56
CA GLU A 157 -7.69 -14.81 -8.46
C GLU A 157 -9.00 -15.63 -8.37
N ALA A 158 -9.42 -16.30 -9.44
CA ALA A 158 -10.59 -17.18 -9.41
C ALA A 158 -10.33 -18.41 -8.54
N LEU A 159 -9.20 -19.07 -8.72
CA LEU A 159 -8.74 -20.14 -7.85
C LEU A 159 -8.53 -19.64 -6.41
N ALA A 160 -7.95 -18.46 -6.22
CA ALA A 160 -7.80 -17.88 -4.88
C ALA A 160 -9.16 -17.71 -4.17
N ARG A 161 -10.21 -17.27 -4.89
CA ARG A 161 -11.58 -17.21 -4.33
C ARG A 161 -12.14 -18.58 -4.03
N GLU A 162 -11.97 -19.56 -4.92
CA GLU A 162 -12.45 -20.93 -4.70
C GLU A 162 -11.82 -21.57 -3.46
N LEU A 163 -10.52 -21.36 -3.26
CA LEU A 163 -9.80 -21.83 -2.06
C LEU A 163 -10.34 -21.20 -0.78
N LEU A 164 -10.68 -19.90 -0.82
CA LEU A 164 -11.13 -19.17 0.36
C LEU A 164 -12.62 -19.40 0.71
N GLY A 165 -13.40 -19.95 -0.23
CA GLY A 165 -14.81 -20.32 -0.07
C GLY A 165 -15.69 -19.12 0.25
#